data_AF-A0A7W1JLZ5-F1
#
_entry.id   AF-A0A7W1JLZ5-F1
#
_cell.length_a   1.000
_cell.length_b   1.000
_cell.length_c   1.000
_cell.angle_alpha   90.00
_cell.angle_beta   90.00
_cell.angle_gamma   90.00
#
_symmetry.space_group_name_H-M   'P 1'
#
loop_
_entity.id
_entity.type
_entity.pdbx_description
1 polymer ?
#
loop_
_entity_poly.entity_id
_entity_poly.type
_entity_poly.pdbx_seq_one_letter_code
_entity_poly.pdbx_strand_id
1 'polypeptide(L)'
;MTTPISSSQPNTGRSPVADLIYIQYINYFNDINTKVHALDQLSGDKRNQANVIKDRAQLVTLQQQLYPIYISQYGNSNATVDSFKTAVASIENSVLTAYNDAMSIPTPLPTVPTTPPLPTPIDTYTNNQPTPTTTPTPTPSPTPPVITPVITPTTASGRSPEASQIYNQYLTYYNDINTKITLLDQLPYNQRTQANVILDRAKIVSLQKDLYTLYTNQYNNSNATLSTFQSAYAVIQNNIALAINDATNTSSTTPVTPPVTTNPAPTPTPTATPPPTTTPTPTTPVTPVAPVTTGTAPPVNVVNSTWYLTWTSWDYPIPDGVKLVDIFVGNMRVDSSGNPVIDGFGTMSQNISLMDNFIKACHAKGIAVKMSLGGGGGSYDNCWNVLTNSNVAGFAQALANFCYLHGADGIDFDVENFTSAQDRPAQQALVGMLIKDFKNINPNFQTSLCTNAGFGPYYPWPGIVQNILNAATTTALATNKKTCALDRLYIMSYFNSLSDEQGWINGWADMMKTNYGFTPAQITVGLNSETTSYDVNAFAKWAGSKGFSTAVWPYNPAISAQSNQLTNSVLNAYKS
;
A
#
# COMPACT_ATOMS: atom_id res chain seq x y z
N MET A 1 15.05 6.19 44.75
CA MET A 1 16.09 6.43 43.73
C MET A 1 15.46 6.18 42.38
N THR A 2 15.01 7.24 41.72
CA THR A 2 14.38 7.19 40.39
C THR A 2 15.42 7.61 39.37
N THR A 3 15.94 6.66 38.61
CA THR A 3 16.78 6.90 37.43
C THR A 3 15.90 7.42 36.29
N PRO A 4 16.23 8.56 35.66
CA PRO A 4 15.55 8.99 34.44
C PRO A 4 16.09 8.22 33.24
N ILE A 5 15.18 7.66 32.44
CA ILE A 5 15.47 7.10 31.12
C ILE A 5 15.74 8.27 30.18
N SER A 6 16.97 8.42 29.69
CA SER A 6 17.29 9.40 28.66
C SER A 6 16.89 8.88 27.28
N SER A 7 15.83 9.43 26.71
CA SER A 7 15.46 9.19 25.31
C SER A 7 16.26 10.12 24.39
N SER A 8 17.42 9.67 23.94
CA SER A 8 18.14 10.31 22.85
C SER A 8 17.61 9.78 21.51
N GLN A 9 16.49 10.32 21.05
CA GLN A 9 16.07 10.25 19.65
C GLN A 9 16.41 11.60 19.00
N PRO A 10 17.00 11.63 17.79
CA PRO A 10 17.29 12.87 17.09
C PRO A 10 15.96 13.53 16.72
N ASN A 11 15.65 14.60 17.46
CA ASN A 11 14.49 15.44 17.28
C ASN A 11 14.53 16.01 15.85
N THR A 12 13.66 15.53 14.95
CA THR A 12 13.59 15.99 13.54
C THR A 12 13.06 17.42 13.40
N GLY A 13 12.93 18.17 14.51
CA GLY A 13 12.37 19.51 14.58
C GLY A 13 10.89 19.57 14.23
N ARG A 14 10.22 18.42 14.02
CA ARG A 14 8.80 18.34 13.70
C ARG A 14 7.99 18.19 14.97
N SER A 15 6.95 19.00 15.09
CA SER A 15 5.96 18.81 16.15
C SER A 15 5.18 17.52 15.90
N PRO A 16 4.94 16.66 16.91
CA PRO A 16 4.04 15.51 16.79
C PRO A 16 2.66 15.86 16.20
N VAL A 17 2.21 17.10 16.38
CA VAL A 17 0.95 17.61 15.82
C VAL A 17 1.00 17.73 14.29
N ALA A 18 2.15 18.02 13.70
CA ALA A 18 2.31 18.12 12.25
C ALA A 18 2.11 16.75 11.58
N ASP A 19 2.62 15.67 12.18
CA ASP A 19 2.43 14.30 11.67
C ASP A 19 0.94 13.88 11.75
N LEU A 20 0.22 14.28 12.81
CA LEU A 20 -1.23 14.05 12.90
C LEU A 20 -2.02 14.85 11.86
N ILE A 21 -1.63 16.10 11.57
CA ILE A 21 -2.24 16.90 10.49
C ILE A 21 -2.00 16.24 9.13
N TYR A 22 -0.80 15.70 8.89
CA TYR A 22 -0.49 14.97 7.66
C TYR A 22 -1.36 13.71 7.49
N ILE A 23 -1.49 12.89 8.54
CA ILE A 23 -2.36 11.71 8.53
C ILE A 23 -3.80 12.12 8.20
N GLN A 24 -4.31 13.18 8.84
CA GLN A 24 -5.66 13.66 8.58
C GLN A 24 -5.84 14.18 7.15
N TYR A 25 -4.84 14.87 6.58
CA TYR A 25 -4.85 15.29 5.18
C TYR A 25 -4.93 14.10 4.22
N ILE A 26 -4.13 13.04 4.43
CA ILE A 26 -4.14 11.84 3.61
C ILE A 26 -5.51 11.15 3.67
N ASN A 27 -6.14 11.07 4.84
CA ASN A 27 -7.48 10.51 4.99
C ASN A 27 -8.51 11.26 4.14
N TYR A 28 -8.54 12.59 4.20
CA TYR A 28 -9.44 13.40 3.38
C TYR A 28 -9.14 13.28 1.87
N PHE A 29 -7.86 13.25 1.49
CA PHE A 29 -7.46 13.09 0.10
C PHE A 29 -7.93 11.75 -0.49
N ASN A 30 -7.76 10.66 0.28
CA ASN A 30 -8.17 9.31 -0.10
C ASN A 30 -9.70 9.15 -0.15
N ASP A 31 -10.43 9.81 0.75
CA ASP A 31 -11.88 9.83 0.72
C ASP A 31 -12.43 10.46 -0.57
N ILE A 32 -11.88 11.60 -1.00
CA ILE A 32 -12.26 12.23 -2.26
C ILE A 32 -11.90 11.35 -3.46
N ASN A 33 -10.71 10.73 -3.46
CA ASN A 33 -10.31 9.79 -4.52
C ASN A 33 -11.29 8.63 -4.65
N THR A 34 -11.70 8.05 -3.53
CA THR A 34 -12.66 6.95 -3.48
C THR A 34 -13.98 7.35 -4.12
N LYS A 35 -14.47 8.56 -3.81
CA LYS A 35 -15.70 9.12 -4.40
C LYS A 35 -15.57 9.39 -5.90
N VAL A 36 -14.46 9.97 -6.35
CA VAL A 36 -14.17 10.16 -7.79
C VAL A 36 -14.16 8.82 -8.52
N HIS A 37 -13.50 7.82 -7.94
CA HIS A 37 -13.44 6.48 -8.51
C HIS A 37 -14.83 5.83 -8.59
N ALA A 38 -15.66 5.97 -7.57
CA ALA A 38 -17.03 5.47 -7.60
C ALA A 38 -17.85 6.08 -8.75
N LEU A 39 -17.71 7.39 -9.01
CA LEU A 39 -18.33 8.03 -10.18
C LEU A 39 -17.78 7.49 -11.50
N ASP A 40 -16.48 7.16 -11.55
CA ASP A 40 -15.84 6.52 -12.70
C ASP A 40 -16.25 5.06 -12.91
N GLN A 41 -16.91 4.41 -11.96
CA GLN A 41 -17.44 3.04 -12.11
C GLN A 41 -18.92 3.01 -12.51
N LEU A 42 -19.60 4.15 -12.56
CA LEU A 42 -20.99 4.22 -13.01
C LEU A 42 -21.14 3.72 -14.46
N SER A 43 -22.31 3.17 -14.81
CA SER A 43 -22.62 2.74 -16.18
C SER A 43 -22.39 3.87 -17.18
N GLY A 44 -22.09 3.54 -18.44
CA GLY A 44 -21.80 4.56 -19.48
C GLY A 44 -22.89 5.64 -19.56
N ASP A 45 -24.15 5.24 -19.55
CA ASP A 45 -25.29 6.16 -19.61
C ASP A 45 -25.36 7.09 -18.39
N LYS A 46 -25.07 6.58 -17.18
CA LYS A 46 -25.11 7.36 -15.95
C LYS A 46 -23.89 8.29 -15.85
N ARG A 47 -22.71 7.78 -16.19
CA ARG A 47 -21.44 8.53 -16.16
C ARG A 47 -21.42 9.70 -17.14
N ASN A 48 -22.11 9.57 -18.27
CA ASN A 48 -22.22 10.61 -19.29
C ASN A 48 -23.29 11.66 -18.98
N GLN A 49 -24.02 11.56 -17.87
CA GLN A 49 -24.97 12.60 -17.47
C GLN A 49 -24.22 13.89 -17.10
N ALA A 50 -24.75 15.03 -17.53
CA ALA A 50 -24.09 16.33 -17.35
C ALA A 50 -23.83 16.68 -15.88
N ASN A 51 -24.74 16.30 -14.97
CA ASN A 51 -24.54 16.47 -13.52
C ASN A 51 -23.38 15.61 -13.00
N VAL A 52 -23.31 14.33 -13.37
CA VAL A 52 -22.21 13.44 -12.94
C VAL A 52 -20.85 13.94 -13.42
N ILE A 53 -20.75 14.42 -14.67
CA ILE A 53 -19.51 15.01 -15.20
C ILE A 53 -19.12 16.27 -14.40
N LYS A 54 -20.08 17.16 -14.15
CA LYS A 54 -19.87 18.40 -13.39
C LYS A 54 -19.41 18.10 -11.96
N ASP A 55 -20.11 17.19 -11.27
CA ASP A 55 -19.85 16.88 -9.87
C ASP A 55 -18.54 16.11 -9.69
N ARG A 56 -18.18 15.24 -10.64
CA ARG A 56 -16.85 14.63 -10.68
C ARG A 56 -15.74 15.69 -10.82
N ALA A 57 -15.91 16.67 -11.72
CA ALA A 57 -14.95 17.76 -11.87
C ALA A 57 -14.87 18.63 -10.60
N GLN A 58 -16.00 18.83 -9.92
CA GLN A 58 -16.06 19.51 -8.63
C GLN A 58 -15.28 18.74 -7.55
N LEU A 59 -15.41 17.41 -7.46
CA LEU A 59 -14.64 16.59 -6.52
C LEU A 59 -13.14 16.70 -6.75
N VAL A 60 -12.68 16.67 -8.01
CA VAL A 60 -11.25 16.86 -8.34
C VAL A 60 -10.77 18.25 -7.93
N THR A 61 -11.58 19.29 -8.13
CA THR A 61 -11.27 20.66 -7.70
C THR A 61 -11.16 20.77 -6.17
N LEU A 62 -12.11 20.16 -5.44
CA LEU A 62 -12.13 20.12 -3.98
C LEU A 62 -10.92 19.38 -3.41
N GLN A 63 -10.49 18.29 -4.06
CA GLN A 63 -9.27 17.59 -3.70
C GLN A 63 -8.04 18.50 -3.82
N GLN A 64 -7.93 19.29 -4.90
CA GLN A 64 -6.81 20.21 -5.10
C GLN A 64 -6.78 21.33 -4.04
N GLN A 65 -7.95 21.74 -3.52
CA GLN A 65 -8.06 22.73 -2.45
C GLN A 65 -7.58 22.24 -1.08
N LEU A 66 -7.51 20.92 -0.84
CA LEU A 66 -6.99 20.38 0.43
C LEU A 66 -5.51 20.71 0.63
N TYR A 67 -4.71 20.72 -0.43
CA TYR A 67 -3.26 20.84 -0.32
C TYR A 67 -2.79 22.21 0.21
N PRO A 68 -3.29 23.36 -0.28
CA PRO A 68 -2.97 24.66 0.30
C PRO A 68 -3.33 24.77 1.80
N ILE A 69 -4.48 24.20 2.20
CA ILE A 69 -4.91 24.18 3.61
C ILE A 69 -3.94 23.34 4.44
N TYR A 70 -3.64 22.13 3.97
CA TYR A 70 -2.66 21.25 4.60
C TYR A 70 -1.31 21.94 4.80
N ILE A 71 -0.73 22.55 3.77
CA ILE A 71 0.57 23.23 3.89
C ILE A 71 0.51 24.38 4.89
N SER A 72 -0.57 25.17 4.87
CA SER A 72 -0.74 26.29 5.81
C SER A 72 -0.81 25.84 7.27
N GLN A 73 -1.43 24.67 7.55
CA GLN A 73 -1.59 24.14 8.90
C GLN A 73 -0.36 23.34 9.32
N TYR A 74 0.24 22.55 8.42
CA TYR A 74 1.40 21.72 8.68
C TYR A 74 2.64 22.53 9.08
N GLY A 75 2.84 23.71 8.47
CA GLY A 75 3.94 24.61 8.82
C GLY A 75 3.67 25.54 10.02
N ASN A 76 2.47 25.52 10.59
CA ASN A 76 2.07 26.43 11.65
C ASN A 76 2.25 25.77 13.03
N SER A 77 3.15 26.31 13.85
CA SER A 77 3.43 25.80 15.20
C SER A 77 2.24 25.87 16.16
N ASN A 78 1.23 26.68 15.84
CA ASN A 78 -0.01 26.82 16.61
C ASN A 78 -1.17 25.99 16.03
N ALA A 79 -0.99 25.31 14.90
CA ALA A 79 -2.05 24.48 14.33
C ALA A 79 -2.27 23.24 15.20
N THR A 80 -3.52 22.78 15.23
CA THR A 80 -3.94 21.53 15.86
C THR A 80 -4.65 20.67 14.83
N VAL A 81 -4.87 19.39 15.14
CA VAL A 81 -5.72 18.54 14.30
C VAL A 81 -7.12 19.14 14.15
N ASP A 82 -7.66 19.75 15.21
CA ASP A 82 -8.97 20.39 15.19
C ASP A 82 -8.99 21.67 14.35
N SER A 83 -7.91 22.47 14.36
CA SER A 83 -7.82 23.64 13.47
C SER A 83 -7.75 23.22 12.01
N PHE A 84 -7.05 22.12 11.69
CA PHE A 84 -7.05 21.55 10.34
C PHE A 84 -8.44 21.03 9.94
N LYS A 85 -9.11 20.23 10.78
CA LYS A 85 -10.49 19.76 10.56
C LYS A 85 -11.46 20.92 10.33
N THR A 86 -11.36 21.96 11.15
CA THR A 86 -12.16 23.18 11.01
C THR A 86 -11.91 23.86 9.67
N ALA A 87 -10.64 23.96 9.25
CA ALA A 87 -10.28 24.58 7.98
C ALA A 87 -10.78 23.80 6.75
N VAL A 88 -10.89 22.47 6.82
CA VAL A 88 -11.38 21.62 5.71
C VAL A 88 -12.88 21.31 5.77
N ALA A 89 -13.60 21.69 6.82
CA ALA A 89 -15.02 21.36 7.00
C ALA A 89 -15.90 21.84 5.83
N SER A 90 -15.59 22.98 5.21
CA SER A 90 -16.31 23.47 4.02
C SER A 90 -16.06 22.62 2.78
N ILE A 91 -14.85 22.06 2.63
CA ILE A 91 -14.51 21.11 1.57
C ILE A 91 -15.26 19.81 1.80
N GLU A 92 -15.26 19.28 3.03
CA GLU A 92 -15.94 18.03 3.38
C GLU A 92 -17.45 18.09 3.06
N ASN A 93 -18.12 19.18 3.43
CA ASN A 93 -19.53 19.41 3.11
C ASN A 93 -19.77 19.51 1.59
N SER A 94 -18.87 20.18 0.86
CA SER A 94 -18.96 20.30 -0.60
C SER A 94 -18.71 18.96 -1.31
N VAL A 95 -17.80 18.13 -0.79
CA VAL A 95 -17.52 16.77 -1.29
C VAL A 95 -18.76 15.90 -1.13
N LEU A 96 -19.37 15.90 0.05
CA LEU A 96 -20.58 15.14 0.31
C LEU A 96 -21.74 15.57 -0.59
N THR A 97 -21.91 16.88 -0.79
CA THR A 97 -22.96 17.44 -1.64
C THR A 97 -22.78 17.02 -3.10
N ALA A 98 -21.60 17.27 -3.69
CA ALA A 98 -21.30 16.90 -5.07
C ALA A 98 -21.44 15.38 -5.30
N TYR A 99 -20.98 14.56 -4.36
CA TYR A 99 -21.11 13.12 -4.47
C TYR A 99 -22.57 12.64 -4.40
N ASN A 100 -23.38 13.16 -3.48
CA ASN A 100 -24.79 12.79 -3.37
C ASN A 100 -25.60 13.23 -4.60
N ASP A 101 -25.33 14.44 -5.12
CA ASP A 101 -25.95 14.98 -6.33
C ASP A 101 -25.67 14.07 -7.54
N ALA A 102 -24.41 13.64 -7.72
CA ALA A 102 -24.00 12.74 -8.78
C ALA A 102 -24.65 11.35 -8.67
N MET A 103 -24.71 10.81 -7.45
CA MET A 103 -25.32 9.51 -7.16
C MET A 103 -26.85 9.54 -7.15
N SER A 104 -27.47 10.72 -7.29
CA SER A 104 -28.91 10.91 -7.19
C SER A 104 -29.49 10.40 -5.86
N ILE A 105 -28.70 10.50 -4.80
CA ILE A 105 -29.11 10.19 -3.43
C ILE A 105 -29.88 11.42 -2.94
N PRO A 106 -31.15 11.29 -2.52
CA PRO A 106 -31.89 12.43 -1.98
C PRO A 106 -31.12 13.01 -0.79
N THR A 107 -30.70 14.27 -0.90
CA THR A 107 -30.10 15.00 0.22
C THR A 107 -31.16 15.08 1.32
N PRO A 108 -30.89 14.63 2.56
CA PRO A 108 -31.84 14.79 3.65
C PRO A 108 -32.19 16.27 3.77
N LEU A 109 -33.50 16.58 3.75
CA LEU A 109 -33.98 17.95 3.90
C LEU A 109 -33.39 18.54 5.20
N PRO A 110 -32.86 19.78 5.19
CA PRO A 110 -32.43 20.42 6.41
C PRO A 110 -33.61 20.44 7.39
N THR A 111 -33.44 19.83 8.56
CA THR A 111 -34.41 19.92 9.64
C THR A 111 -34.58 21.39 10.00
N VAL A 112 -35.77 21.93 9.74
CA VAL A 112 -36.17 23.28 10.15
C VAL A 112 -35.92 23.42 11.66
N PRO A 113 -35.16 24.43 12.12
CA PRO A 113 -34.92 24.61 13.55
C PRO A 113 -36.25 24.87 14.26
N THR A 114 -36.67 23.95 15.12
CA THR A 114 -37.69 24.26 16.12
C THR A 114 -37.10 25.27 17.11
N THR A 115 -37.87 26.33 17.34
CA THR A 115 -37.62 27.48 18.23
C THR A 115 -36.67 27.25 19.41
N PRO A 116 -35.76 28.21 19.70
CA PRO A 116 -34.82 28.10 20.81
C PRO A 116 -35.54 28.12 22.18
N PRO A 117 -35.09 27.32 23.16
CA PRO A 117 -35.60 27.43 24.52
C PRO A 117 -35.17 28.75 25.17
N LEU A 118 -36.09 29.30 25.94
CA LEU A 118 -36.03 30.54 26.72
C LEU A 118 -34.84 30.53 27.71
N PRO A 119 -34.07 31.62 27.85
CA PRO A 119 -32.95 31.67 28.78
C PRO A 119 -33.44 31.72 30.23
N THR A 120 -32.83 30.89 31.08
CA THR A 120 -33.00 30.92 32.54
C THR A 120 -32.05 31.97 33.16
N PRO A 121 -32.39 32.59 34.31
CA PRO A 121 -31.72 33.78 34.84
C PRO A 121 -30.28 33.50 35.31
N ILE A 122 -29.37 34.42 34.99
CA ILE A 122 -28.01 34.48 35.53
C ILE A 122 -28.07 35.25 36.86
N ASP A 123 -27.72 34.57 37.96
CA ASP A 123 -27.45 35.20 39.24
C ASP A 123 -26.14 35.99 39.19
N THR A 124 -26.22 37.23 39.63
CA THR A 124 -25.12 38.16 39.86
C THR A 124 -24.46 37.87 41.21
N TYR A 125 -23.13 37.70 41.23
CA TYR A 125 -22.35 37.92 42.44
C TYR A 125 -21.20 38.89 42.17
N THR A 126 -21.10 39.84 43.10
CA THR A 126 -20.35 41.09 43.10
C THR A 126 -18.92 40.96 43.61
N ASN A 127 -18.09 41.87 43.12
CA ASN A 127 -16.78 42.35 43.59
C ASN A 127 -16.36 42.03 45.04
N ASN A 128 -15.06 41.75 45.24
CA ASN A 128 -14.20 42.67 45.99
C ASN A 128 -12.69 42.40 45.81
N GLN A 129 -12.00 43.48 45.44
CA GLN A 129 -10.55 43.69 45.40
C GLN A 129 -10.02 43.93 46.84
N PRO A 130 -8.75 43.60 47.15
CA PRO A 130 -7.79 44.68 47.43
C PRO A 130 -6.36 44.44 46.91
N THR A 131 -5.65 45.55 46.67
CA THR A 131 -4.23 45.68 46.25
C THR A 131 -3.33 45.94 47.48
N PRO A 132 -2.00 46.16 47.32
CA PRO A 132 -0.87 45.22 47.17
C PRO A 132 0.01 45.09 48.44
N THR A 133 0.93 44.13 48.46
CA THR A 133 2.09 44.16 49.38
C THR A 133 3.37 43.95 48.59
N THR A 134 4.31 44.87 48.75
CA THR A 134 5.65 44.87 48.14
C THR A 134 6.58 43.91 48.89
N THR A 135 7.42 43.17 48.16
CA THR A 135 8.51 42.35 48.74
C THR A 135 9.76 42.51 47.87
N PRO A 136 10.96 42.67 48.46
CA PRO A 136 12.11 43.29 47.80
C PRO A 136 12.89 42.37 46.86
N THR A 137 13.46 43.01 45.85
CA THR A 137 14.40 42.51 44.83
C THR A 137 15.71 41.99 45.44
N PRO A 138 16.16 40.76 45.12
CA PRO A 138 17.55 40.36 45.33
C PRO A 138 18.45 40.78 44.16
N THR A 139 19.63 41.25 44.53
CA THR A 139 20.78 41.71 43.73
C THR A 139 21.29 40.66 42.72
N PRO A 140 21.73 41.04 41.51
CA PRO A 140 22.26 40.10 40.52
C PRO A 140 23.62 39.51 40.93
N SER A 141 23.71 38.18 40.79
CA SER A 141 24.94 37.38 40.88
C SER A 141 25.76 37.51 39.59
N PRO A 142 27.11 37.52 39.64
CA PRO A 142 27.95 37.76 38.47
C PRO A 142 27.82 36.67 37.40
N THR A 143 27.60 37.10 36.16
CA THR A 143 27.55 36.28 34.94
C THR A 143 28.89 35.57 34.71
N PRO A 144 28.92 34.22 34.60
CA PRO A 144 30.10 33.48 34.17
C PRO A 144 30.46 33.80 32.71
N PRO A 145 31.74 33.70 32.31
CA PRO A 145 32.17 33.99 30.95
C PRO A 145 31.47 33.07 29.93
N VAL A 146 30.94 33.69 28.88
CA VAL A 146 30.34 33.02 27.72
C VAL A 146 31.40 32.18 27.04
N ILE A 147 31.35 30.86 27.23
CA ILE A 147 32.06 29.90 26.39
C ILE A 147 31.28 29.82 25.07
N THR A 148 31.85 30.34 24.00
CA THR A 148 31.32 30.14 22.64
C THR A 148 31.35 28.64 22.35
N PRO A 149 30.21 27.95 22.19
CA PRO A 149 30.24 26.56 21.81
C PRO A 149 30.79 26.47 20.39
N VAL A 150 31.88 25.72 20.24
CA VAL A 150 32.32 25.23 18.94
C VAL A 150 31.18 24.38 18.40
N ILE A 151 30.44 24.92 17.44
CA ILE A 151 29.40 24.18 16.71
C ILE A 151 30.14 23.14 15.88
N THR A 152 30.24 21.92 16.41
CA THR A 152 30.56 20.75 15.61
C THR A 152 29.43 20.61 14.58
N PRO A 153 29.71 20.56 13.26
CA PRO A 153 28.66 20.49 12.25
C PRO A 153 27.82 19.24 12.51
N THR A 154 26.55 19.47 12.87
CA THR A 154 25.51 18.45 12.93
C THR A 154 25.47 17.76 11.57
N THR A 155 25.66 16.45 11.56
CA THR A 155 25.60 15.59 10.37
C THR A 155 24.34 15.92 9.57
N ALA A 156 24.55 16.46 8.36
CA ALA A 156 23.50 16.89 7.45
C ALA A 156 22.47 15.78 7.25
N SER A 157 21.19 16.14 7.22
CA SER A 157 20.02 15.26 7.28
C SER A 157 19.81 14.34 6.06
N GLY A 158 20.85 14.04 5.27
CA GLY A 158 20.77 13.31 4.00
C GLY A 158 19.99 14.02 2.90
N ARG A 159 19.20 15.05 3.23
CA ARG A 159 18.36 15.79 2.29
C ARG A 159 19.13 16.88 1.54
N SER A 160 18.62 17.22 0.36
CA SER A 160 19.09 18.38 -0.39
C SER A 160 18.99 19.67 0.44
N PRO A 161 19.97 20.59 0.33
CA PRO A 161 19.85 21.94 0.90
C PRO A 161 18.66 22.73 0.32
N GLU A 162 18.16 22.34 -0.85
CA GLU A 162 17.03 22.96 -1.56
C GLU A 162 15.78 22.05 -1.59
N ALA A 163 15.67 21.09 -0.66
CA ALA A 163 14.61 20.08 -0.63
C ALA A 163 13.18 20.68 -0.73
N SER A 164 12.92 21.81 -0.06
CA SER A 164 11.61 22.49 -0.13
C SER A 164 11.32 23.07 -1.53
N GLN A 165 12.34 23.60 -2.21
CA GLN A 165 12.21 24.13 -3.58
C GLN A 165 11.99 22.99 -4.58
N ILE A 166 12.74 21.89 -4.44
CA ILE A 166 12.58 20.67 -5.25
C ILE A 166 11.16 20.12 -5.10
N TYR A 167 10.63 20.06 -3.88
CA TYR A 167 9.26 19.59 -3.64
C TYR A 167 8.19 20.47 -4.28
N ASN A 168 8.28 21.79 -4.13
CA ASN A 168 7.34 22.72 -4.76
C ASN A 168 7.42 22.63 -6.30
N GLN A 169 8.62 22.48 -6.86
CA GLN A 169 8.80 22.32 -8.29
C GLN A 169 8.23 20.98 -8.79
N TYR A 170 8.40 19.90 -8.03
CA TYR A 170 7.79 18.60 -8.30
C TYR A 170 6.27 18.70 -8.41
N LEU A 171 5.60 19.40 -7.50
CA LEU A 171 4.15 19.57 -7.55
C LEU A 171 3.68 20.33 -8.78
N THR A 172 4.40 21.40 -9.16
CA THR A 172 4.13 22.13 -10.41
C THR A 172 4.21 21.21 -11.62
N TYR A 173 5.25 20.37 -11.70
CA TYR A 173 5.40 19.41 -12.79
C TYR A 173 4.34 18.31 -12.75
N TYR A 174 4.05 17.76 -11.58
CA TYR A 174 3.03 16.73 -11.40
C TYR A 174 1.65 17.22 -11.87
N ASN A 175 1.30 18.47 -11.55
CA ASN A 175 0.07 19.11 -12.00
C ASN A 175 0.04 19.34 -13.52
N ASP A 176 1.14 19.81 -14.12
CA ASP A 176 1.26 19.93 -15.59
C ASP A 176 1.04 18.58 -16.31
N ILE A 177 1.62 17.50 -15.79
CA ILE A 177 1.40 16.16 -16.32
C ILE A 177 -0.07 15.74 -16.20
N ASN A 178 -0.72 15.99 -15.06
CA ASN A 178 -2.15 15.69 -14.88
C ASN A 178 -3.05 16.48 -15.85
N THR A 179 -2.75 17.75 -16.09
CA THR A 179 -3.46 18.57 -17.08
C THR A 179 -3.33 17.95 -18.47
N LYS A 180 -2.16 17.43 -18.85
CA LYS A 180 -1.94 16.77 -20.14
C LYS A 180 -2.64 15.41 -20.26
N ILE A 181 -2.69 14.62 -19.19
CA ILE A 181 -3.50 13.39 -19.14
C ILE A 181 -4.99 13.74 -19.33
N THR A 182 -5.46 14.77 -18.62
CA THR A 182 -6.85 15.25 -18.71
C THR A 182 -7.19 15.71 -20.13
N LEU A 183 -6.26 16.36 -20.82
CA LEU A 183 -6.43 16.75 -22.22
C LEU A 183 -6.72 15.54 -23.13
N LEU A 184 -5.98 14.44 -22.97
CA LEU A 184 -6.22 13.21 -23.72
C LEU A 184 -7.56 12.56 -23.34
N ASP A 185 -7.93 12.61 -22.06
CA ASP A 185 -9.21 12.07 -21.57
C ASP A 185 -10.43 12.84 -22.09
N GLN A 186 -10.25 14.12 -22.42
CA GLN A 186 -11.26 15.02 -22.98
C GLN A 186 -11.37 14.98 -24.50
N LEU A 187 -10.51 14.21 -25.20
CA LEU A 187 -10.65 14.02 -26.65
C LEU A 187 -12.02 13.39 -26.99
N PRO A 188 -12.61 13.73 -28.15
CA PRO A 188 -13.79 13.05 -28.66
C PRO A 188 -13.66 11.53 -28.59
N TYR A 189 -14.74 10.81 -28.31
CA TYR A 189 -14.71 9.36 -28.05
C TYR A 189 -14.03 8.56 -29.17
N ASN A 190 -14.26 8.92 -30.43
CA ASN A 190 -13.66 8.30 -31.61
C ASN A 190 -12.16 8.60 -31.78
N GLN A 191 -11.61 9.60 -31.08
CA GLN A 191 -10.18 9.90 -31.01
C GLN A 191 -9.56 9.23 -29.79
N ARG A 192 -10.20 9.35 -28.62
CA ARG A 192 -9.72 8.76 -27.36
C ARG A 192 -9.58 7.24 -27.40
N THR A 193 -10.43 6.56 -28.17
CA THR A 193 -10.40 5.09 -28.31
C THR A 193 -9.40 4.60 -29.36
N GLN A 194 -8.69 5.48 -30.05
CA GLN A 194 -7.63 5.08 -30.98
C GLN A 194 -6.47 4.44 -30.21
N ALA A 195 -5.94 3.35 -30.76
CA ALA A 195 -4.90 2.55 -30.08
C ALA A 195 -3.66 3.38 -29.72
N ASN A 196 -3.25 4.32 -30.58
CA ASN A 196 -2.12 5.20 -30.31
C ASN A 196 -2.40 6.17 -29.17
N VAL A 197 -3.59 6.78 -29.10
CA VAL A 197 -3.97 7.66 -27.98
C VAL A 197 -3.99 6.91 -26.65
N ILE A 198 -4.46 5.67 -26.63
CA ILE A 198 -4.42 4.80 -25.43
C ILE A 198 -2.97 4.54 -25.01
N LEU A 199 -2.09 4.21 -25.97
CA LEU A 199 -0.66 3.97 -25.71
C LEU A 199 0.07 5.23 -25.22
N ASP A 200 -0.16 6.38 -25.85
CA ASP A 200 0.46 7.65 -25.47
C ASP A 200 -0.01 8.12 -24.10
N ARG A 201 -1.30 7.97 -23.80
CA ARG A 201 -1.82 8.22 -22.45
C ARG A 201 -1.13 7.34 -21.41
N ALA A 202 -1.00 6.04 -21.67
CA ALA A 202 -0.31 5.12 -20.77
C ALA A 202 1.18 5.50 -20.59
N LYS A 203 1.84 5.95 -21.66
CA LYS A 203 3.22 6.47 -21.62
C LYS A 203 3.34 7.71 -20.75
N ILE A 204 2.42 8.67 -20.84
CA ILE A 204 2.42 9.86 -19.99
C ILE A 204 2.20 9.49 -18.51
N VAL A 205 1.31 8.55 -18.22
CA VAL A 205 1.12 8.03 -16.84
C VAL A 205 2.41 7.37 -16.32
N SER A 206 3.14 6.63 -17.15
CA SER A 206 4.46 6.09 -16.77
C SER A 206 5.46 7.20 -16.46
N LEU A 207 5.53 8.23 -17.30
CA LEU A 207 6.44 9.38 -17.12
C LEU A 207 6.11 10.19 -15.84
N GLN A 208 4.85 10.20 -15.41
CA GLN A 208 4.45 10.75 -14.11
C GLN A 208 5.08 9.98 -12.94
N LYS A 209 5.15 8.64 -13.02
CA LYS A 209 5.82 7.81 -12.01
C LYS A 209 7.34 8.04 -12.01
N ASP A 210 7.93 8.22 -13.18
CA ASP A 210 9.35 8.56 -13.31
C ASP A 210 9.66 9.92 -12.66
N LEU A 211 8.77 10.91 -12.78
CA LEU A 211 8.89 12.19 -12.09
C LEU A 211 8.92 12.02 -10.56
N TYR A 212 8.09 11.14 -9.99
CA TYR A 212 8.10 10.87 -8.55
C TYR A 212 9.40 10.21 -8.09
N THR A 213 9.91 9.26 -8.88
CA THR A 213 11.21 8.62 -8.62
C THR A 213 12.35 9.65 -8.66
N LEU A 214 12.36 10.51 -9.68
CA LEU A 214 13.32 11.61 -9.80
C LEU A 214 13.23 12.56 -8.60
N TYR A 215 12.02 12.97 -8.20
CA TYR A 215 11.79 13.81 -7.03
C TYR A 215 12.38 13.18 -5.77
N THR A 216 12.06 11.92 -5.49
CA THR A 216 12.51 11.23 -4.26
C THR A 216 14.04 11.14 -4.20
N ASN A 217 14.67 10.85 -5.34
CA ASN A 217 16.12 10.77 -5.45
C ASN A 217 16.78 12.14 -5.24
N GLN A 218 16.24 13.22 -5.82
CA GLN A 218 16.81 14.56 -5.68
C GLN A 218 16.52 15.15 -4.29
N TYR A 219 15.33 14.92 -3.73
CA TYR A 219 14.94 15.39 -2.40
C TYR A 219 15.84 14.82 -1.29
N ASN A 220 16.19 13.53 -1.40
CA ASN A 220 17.03 12.83 -0.42
C ASN A 220 18.53 12.81 -0.80
N ASN A 221 18.97 13.70 -1.69
CA ASN A 221 20.38 13.82 -2.06
C ASN A 221 20.94 15.16 -1.57
N SER A 222 21.91 15.09 -0.65
CA SER A 222 22.56 16.28 -0.07
C SER A 222 23.26 17.19 -1.08
N ASN A 223 23.54 16.70 -2.28
CA ASN A 223 24.19 17.44 -3.36
C ASN A 223 23.22 17.92 -4.45
N ALA A 224 21.95 17.53 -4.37
CA ALA A 224 20.95 17.97 -5.34
C ALA A 224 20.56 19.43 -5.11
N THR A 225 20.30 20.13 -6.21
CA THR A 225 19.74 21.49 -6.23
C THR A 225 18.46 21.49 -7.05
N LEU A 226 17.68 22.56 -6.95
CA LEU A 226 16.55 22.82 -7.83
C LEU A 226 16.98 22.75 -9.30
N SER A 227 18.16 23.31 -9.63
CA SER A 227 18.69 23.28 -10.99
C SER A 227 18.94 21.85 -11.49
N THR A 228 19.55 20.98 -10.68
CA THR A 228 19.77 19.57 -11.07
C THR A 228 18.45 18.82 -11.25
N PHE A 229 17.46 19.10 -10.41
CA PHE A 229 16.11 18.54 -10.56
C PHE A 229 15.41 19.01 -11.84
N GLN A 230 15.44 20.31 -12.14
CA GLN A 230 14.85 20.90 -13.36
C GLN A 230 15.52 20.36 -14.63
N SER A 231 16.85 20.24 -14.65
CA SER A 231 17.58 19.66 -15.79
C SER A 231 17.23 18.20 -16.02
N ALA A 232 17.09 17.40 -14.95
CA ALA A 232 16.67 16.01 -15.07
C ALA A 232 15.21 15.88 -15.55
N TYR A 233 14.32 16.78 -15.11
CA TYR A 233 12.94 16.82 -15.57
C TYR A 233 12.80 17.13 -17.06
N ALA A 234 13.71 17.90 -17.67
CA ALA A 234 13.63 18.26 -19.08
C ALA A 234 13.51 17.05 -20.03
N VAL A 235 14.10 15.91 -19.66
CA VAL A 235 13.98 14.65 -20.41
C VAL A 235 12.54 14.11 -20.35
N ILE A 236 11.95 14.09 -19.16
CA ILE A 236 10.55 13.68 -18.94
C ILE A 236 9.63 14.62 -19.72
N GLN A 237 9.85 15.93 -19.60
CA GLN A 237 9.05 16.95 -20.28
C GLN A 237 9.06 16.77 -21.81
N ASN A 238 10.21 16.51 -22.41
CA ASN A 238 10.34 16.28 -23.85
C ASN A 238 9.56 15.02 -24.28
N ASN A 239 9.66 13.93 -23.53
CA ASN A 239 8.93 12.69 -23.83
C ASN A 239 7.41 12.85 -23.72
N ILE A 240 6.95 13.67 -22.76
CA ILE A 240 5.53 14.01 -22.62
C ILE A 240 5.06 14.86 -23.81
N ALA A 241 5.86 15.83 -24.24
CA ALA A 241 5.51 16.67 -25.40
C ALA A 241 5.38 15.83 -26.68
N LEU A 242 6.28 14.86 -26.90
CA LEU A 242 6.19 13.92 -28.01
C LEU A 242 4.90 13.09 -27.96
N ALA A 243 4.60 12.48 -26.81
CA ALA A 243 3.39 11.66 -26.65
C ALA A 243 2.09 12.46 -26.85
N ILE A 244 2.04 13.72 -26.38
CA ILE A 244 0.88 14.59 -26.62
C ILE A 244 0.75 14.92 -28.10
N ASN A 245 1.84 15.32 -28.76
CA ASN A 245 1.81 15.64 -30.19
C ASN A 245 1.37 14.43 -31.03
N ASP A 246 1.87 13.24 -30.71
CA ASP A 246 1.51 11.99 -31.40
C ASP A 246 0.01 11.67 -31.23
N ALA A 247 -0.53 11.85 -30.03
CA ALA A 247 -1.94 11.63 -29.74
C ALA A 247 -2.88 12.66 -30.41
N THR A 248 -2.51 13.95 -30.42
CA THR A 248 -3.38 15.03 -30.90
C THR A 248 -3.31 15.28 -32.41
N ASN A 249 -2.23 14.86 -33.08
CA ASN A 249 -2.05 15.05 -34.53
C ASN A 249 -2.72 13.95 -35.40
N THR A 250 -3.61 13.13 -34.83
CA THR A 250 -4.29 12.01 -35.52
C THR A 250 -5.33 12.44 -36.57
N SER A 251 -5.51 13.73 -36.82
CA SER A 251 -6.35 14.22 -37.90
C SER A 251 -5.53 14.35 -39.19
N SER A 252 -5.68 13.38 -40.10
CA SER A 252 -5.14 13.35 -41.47
C SER A 252 -3.85 12.56 -41.65
N THR A 253 -3.98 11.28 -42.00
CA THR A 253 -3.38 10.73 -43.24
C THR A 253 -3.88 9.30 -43.48
N THR A 254 -4.30 9.05 -44.72
CA THR A 254 -4.39 7.72 -45.33
C THR A 254 -3.04 6.98 -45.19
N PRO A 255 -3.04 5.63 -45.15
CA PRO A 255 -1.85 4.85 -44.85
C PRO A 255 -0.76 5.07 -45.92
N VAL A 256 0.35 5.70 -45.53
CA VAL A 256 1.53 5.84 -46.38
C VAL A 256 2.51 4.72 -46.05
N THR A 257 2.88 3.97 -47.08
CA THR A 257 3.90 2.93 -47.09
C THR A 257 5.26 3.49 -46.62
N PRO A 258 6.00 2.81 -45.71
CA PRO A 258 7.23 3.35 -45.15
C PRO A 258 8.36 3.41 -46.19
N PRO A 259 9.08 4.53 -46.33
CA PRO A 259 10.28 4.60 -47.14
C PRO A 259 11.47 4.03 -46.37
N VAL A 260 12.22 3.15 -47.04
CA VAL A 260 13.53 2.65 -46.60
C VAL A 260 14.53 3.80 -46.71
N THR A 261 15.13 4.22 -45.59
CA THR A 261 16.29 5.11 -45.58
C THR A 261 17.47 4.46 -44.86
N THR A 262 18.55 4.27 -45.61
CA THR A 262 19.88 3.88 -45.15
C THR A 262 20.64 5.14 -44.75
N ASN A 263 20.94 5.33 -43.46
CA ASN A 263 21.92 6.32 -43.02
C ASN A 263 22.94 5.65 -42.07
N PRO A 264 24.25 5.76 -42.30
CA PRO A 264 25.24 5.11 -41.44
C PRO A 264 25.37 5.86 -40.11
N ALA A 265 25.33 5.12 -39.00
CA ALA A 265 25.51 5.64 -37.66
C ALA A 265 26.96 6.12 -37.43
N PRO A 266 27.18 7.27 -36.77
CA PRO A 266 28.52 7.72 -36.43
C PRO A 266 29.13 6.86 -35.32
N THR A 267 30.39 6.47 -35.54
CA THR A 267 31.23 5.69 -34.63
C THR A 267 31.45 6.41 -33.30
N PRO A 268 31.16 5.78 -32.14
CA PRO A 268 31.40 6.41 -30.84
C PRO A 268 32.90 6.45 -30.49
N THR A 269 33.35 7.61 -30.02
CA THR A 269 34.68 7.87 -29.45
C THR A 269 34.83 7.12 -28.11
N PRO A 270 35.99 6.48 -27.82
CA PRO A 270 36.19 5.72 -26.59
C PRO A 270 36.21 6.61 -25.34
N THR A 271 35.30 6.33 -24.41
CA THR A 271 35.24 6.94 -23.07
C THR A 271 36.24 6.24 -22.15
N ALA A 272 37.01 7.02 -21.39
CA ALA A 272 38.03 6.54 -20.47
C ALA A 272 37.47 5.59 -19.41
N THR A 273 38.18 4.48 -19.19
CA THR A 273 37.89 3.44 -18.21
C THR A 273 37.98 4.01 -16.79
N PRO A 274 36.92 3.92 -15.96
CA PRO A 274 36.98 4.34 -14.58
C PRO A 274 37.91 3.42 -13.76
N PRO A 275 38.58 3.95 -12.73
CA PRO A 275 39.52 3.19 -11.90
C PRO A 275 38.78 2.07 -11.13
N PRO A 276 39.46 0.95 -10.83
CA PRO A 276 38.84 -0.21 -10.20
C PRO A 276 38.26 0.15 -8.84
N THR A 277 36.94 -0.01 -8.73
CA THR A 277 36.20 0.11 -7.48
C THR A 277 36.67 -0.98 -6.52
N THR A 278 37.04 -0.60 -5.31
CA THR A 278 37.45 -1.53 -4.24
C THR A 278 36.32 -2.51 -3.96
N THR A 279 36.59 -3.80 -4.18
CA THR A 279 35.68 -4.90 -3.86
C THR A 279 35.39 -4.89 -2.36
N PRO A 280 34.12 -4.77 -1.92
CA PRO A 280 33.78 -4.85 -0.51
C PRO A 280 34.16 -6.22 0.03
N THR A 281 34.78 -6.23 1.21
CA THR A 281 35.14 -7.42 1.97
C THR A 281 33.90 -8.28 2.21
N PRO A 282 33.93 -9.60 1.92
CA PRO A 282 32.78 -10.49 2.09
C PRO A 282 32.28 -10.46 3.53
N THR A 283 30.99 -10.17 3.71
CA THR A 283 30.30 -10.43 4.97
C THR A 283 30.23 -11.93 5.22
N THR A 284 30.39 -12.35 6.47
CA THR A 284 30.31 -13.75 6.90
C THR A 284 29.02 -14.40 6.38
N PRO A 285 29.10 -15.49 5.60
CA PRO A 285 27.93 -16.13 5.03
C PRO A 285 27.00 -16.63 6.14
N VAL A 286 25.71 -16.32 6.04
CA VAL A 286 24.69 -17.01 6.82
C VAL A 286 24.77 -18.48 6.45
N THR A 287 24.99 -19.37 7.43
CA THR A 287 25.06 -20.81 7.17
C THR A 287 23.75 -21.25 6.52
N PRO A 288 23.76 -21.80 5.28
CA PRO A 288 22.55 -22.26 4.63
C PRO A 288 21.87 -23.33 5.50
N VAL A 289 20.55 -23.23 5.66
CA VAL A 289 19.81 -24.33 6.29
C VAL A 289 19.85 -25.51 5.34
N ALA A 290 20.33 -26.65 5.83
CA ALA A 290 20.38 -27.88 5.03
C ALA A 290 18.96 -28.22 4.56
N PRO A 291 18.76 -28.55 3.26
CA PRO A 291 17.47 -28.97 2.75
C PRO A 291 16.92 -30.13 3.59
N VAL A 292 15.66 -30.02 4.01
CA VAL A 292 14.99 -31.12 4.72
C VAL A 292 14.71 -32.23 3.71
N THR A 293 15.06 -33.46 4.05
CA THR A 293 14.75 -34.64 3.22
C THR A 293 13.27 -34.65 2.85
N THR A 294 13.00 -34.80 1.55
CA THR A 294 11.68 -34.66 0.91
C THR A 294 10.67 -35.69 1.45
N GLY A 295 10.00 -35.37 2.55
CA GLY A 295 8.72 -35.98 2.87
C GLY A 295 7.67 -35.54 1.84
N THR A 296 6.67 -36.39 1.58
CA THR A 296 5.52 -35.97 0.79
C THR A 296 4.85 -34.79 1.50
N ALA A 297 4.66 -33.67 0.80
CA ALA A 297 3.97 -32.52 1.36
C ALA A 297 2.61 -32.96 1.93
N PRO A 298 2.20 -32.47 3.11
CA PRO A 298 0.93 -32.85 3.71
C PRO A 298 -0.24 -32.56 2.76
N PRO A 299 -1.30 -33.40 2.73
CA PRO A 299 -2.50 -33.08 1.97
C PRO A 299 -3.10 -31.76 2.45
N VAL A 300 -3.42 -30.87 1.51
CA VAL A 300 -4.05 -29.59 1.82
C VAL A 300 -5.52 -29.81 2.14
N ASN A 301 -5.87 -29.66 3.42
CA ASN A 301 -7.24 -29.78 3.90
C ASN A 301 -7.97 -28.43 3.82
N VAL A 302 -9.29 -28.48 3.96
CA VAL A 302 -10.10 -27.28 4.24
C VAL A 302 -9.62 -26.65 5.54
N VAL A 303 -9.41 -25.33 5.52
CA VAL A 303 -8.97 -24.55 6.67
C VAL A 303 -9.91 -23.35 6.86
N ASN A 304 -10.18 -23.02 8.12
CA ASN A 304 -10.71 -21.71 8.48
C ASN A 304 -9.57 -20.92 9.11
N SER A 305 -9.19 -19.81 8.49
CA SER A 305 -8.08 -18.98 8.93
C SER A 305 -8.52 -17.56 9.26
N THR A 306 -7.58 -16.76 9.75
CA THR A 306 -7.79 -15.33 9.88
C THR A 306 -6.46 -14.60 9.75
N TRP A 307 -6.50 -13.38 9.20
CA TRP A 307 -5.37 -12.48 9.32
C TRP A 307 -5.47 -11.66 10.58
N TYR A 308 -4.33 -11.45 11.21
CA TYR A 308 -4.25 -10.88 12.54
C TYR A 308 -3.63 -9.49 12.50
N LEU A 309 -4.34 -8.50 13.05
CA LEU A 309 -3.84 -7.13 13.12
C LEU A 309 -2.70 -7.01 14.14
N THR A 310 -1.55 -6.50 13.69
CA THR A 310 -0.30 -6.47 14.48
C THR A 310 0.28 -5.07 14.68
N TRP A 311 -0.27 -4.05 14.02
CA TRP A 311 0.28 -2.69 14.00
C TRP A 311 -0.15 -1.81 15.18
N THR A 312 -0.61 -2.43 16.26
CA THR A 312 -1.16 -1.75 17.44
C THR A 312 -0.63 -2.45 18.69
N SER A 313 -0.44 -1.70 19.77
CA SER A 313 0.07 -2.21 21.05
C SER A 313 -1.03 -2.86 21.89
N TRP A 314 -1.57 -3.97 21.42
CA TRP A 314 -2.64 -4.71 22.10
C TRP A 314 -2.12 -5.95 22.82
N ASP A 315 -2.92 -6.46 23.76
CA ASP A 315 -2.82 -7.85 24.16
C ASP A 315 -3.21 -8.70 22.94
N TYR A 316 -2.40 -9.70 22.59
CA TYR A 316 -2.60 -10.53 21.40
C TYR A 316 -3.19 -11.91 21.77
N PRO A 317 -4.51 -12.01 22.02
CA PRO A 317 -5.14 -13.28 22.37
C PRO A 317 -5.12 -14.25 21.19
N ILE A 318 -4.98 -15.54 21.52
CA ILE A 318 -5.02 -16.60 20.52
C ILE A 318 -6.46 -16.75 20.01
N PRO A 319 -6.72 -16.56 18.70
CA PRO A 319 -8.07 -16.62 18.15
C PRO A 319 -8.66 -18.02 18.31
N ASP A 320 -9.97 -18.08 18.54
CA ASP A 320 -10.72 -19.34 18.56
C ASP A 320 -11.37 -19.58 17.19
N GLY A 321 -11.84 -20.81 16.94
CA GLY A 321 -12.58 -21.14 15.70
C GLY A 321 -11.73 -21.21 14.43
N VAL A 322 -10.42 -20.97 14.51
CA VAL A 322 -9.48 -21.04 13.38
C VAL A 322 -8.49 -22.18 13.52
N LYS A 323 -7.91 -22.61 12.39
CA LYS A 323 -6.81 -23.59 12.31
C LYS A 323 -5.52 -22.98 11.79
N LEU A 324 -5.58 -21.74 11.32
CA LEU A 324 -4.43 -21.03 10.81
C LEU A 324 -4.58 -19.53 11.09
N VAL A 325 -3.46 -18.89 11.42
CA VAL A 325 -3.35 -17.44 11.58
C VAL A 325 -2.30 -16.91 10.62
N ASP A 326 -2.64 -15.86 9.90
CA ASP A 326 -1.73 -15.07 9.07
C ASP A 326 -1.38 -13.79 9.84
N ILE A 327 -0.15 -13.70 10.35
CA ILE A 327 0.31 -12.51 11.07
C ILE A 327 0.88 -11.52 10.05
N PHE A 328 0.34 -10.31 10.00
CA PHE A 328 0.95 -9.22 9.23
C PHE A 328 2.30 -8.89 9.84
N VAL A 329 3.36 -9.30 9.17
CA VAL A 329 4.71 -9.05 9.64
C VAL A 329 5.52 -8.39 8.55
N GLY A 330 5.62 -8.96 7.37
CA GLY A 330 6.88 -8.80 6.67
C GLY A 330 7.00 -7.65 5.67
N ASN A 331 8.09 -6.90 5.83
CA ASN A 331 8.79 -6.27 4.72
C ASN A 331 9.97 -7.14 4.28
N MET A 332 10.35 -6.99 3.02
CA MET A 332 11.62 -7.45 2.50
C MET A 332 12.49 -6.23 2.17
N ARG A 333 13.74 -6.23 2.62
CA ARG A 333 14.73 -5.24 2.20
C ARG A 333 16.10 -5.86 2.03
N VAL A 334 17.03 -5.09 1.48
CA VAL A 334 18.46 -5.38 1.55
C VAL A 334 19.09 -4.52 2.65
N ASP A 335 20.02 -5.08 3.42
CA ASP A 335 20.83 -4.29 4.35
C ASP A 335 21.93 -3.50 3.62
N SER A 336 22.73 -2.75 4.38
CA SER A 336 23.88 -1.98 3.86
C SER A 336 24.96 -2.83 3.15
N SER A 337 24.96 -4.14 3.38
CA SER A 337 25.86 -5.11 2.74
C SER A 337 25.24 -5.79 1.53
N GLY A 338 23.98 -5.45 1.19
CA GLY A 338 23.23 -6.08 0.10
C GLY A 338 22.59 -7.42 0.47
N ASN A 339 22.61 -7.81 1.75
CA ASN A 339 22.03 -9.08 2.18
C ASN A 339 20.51 -8.95 2.36
N PRO A 340 19.73 -9.96 1.95
CA PRO A 340 18.30 -10.05 2.23
C PRO A 340 17.99 -9.99 3.73
N VAL A 341 17.06 -9.13 4.10
CA VAL A 341 16.53 -9.00 5.47
C VAL A 341 15.01 -9.13 5.43
N ILE A 342 14.51 -9.99 6.30
CA ILE A 342 13.09 -10.10 6.64
C ILE A 342 12.90 -9.34 7.95
N ASP A 343 12.02 -8.36 7.94
CA ASP A 343 11.71 -7.53 9.10
C ASP A 343 10.21 -7.26 9.09
N GLY A 344 9.68 -6.56 10.08
CA GLY A 344 8.26 -6.30 10.07
C GLY A 344 7.70 -4.97 10.49
N PHE A 345 6.42 -4.84 10.13
CA PHE A 345 5.57 -3.71 10.43
C PHE A 345 4.67 -4.03 11.61
N GLY A 346 4.64 -3.10 12.57
CA GLY A 346 3.74 -3.18 13.70
C GLY A 346 4.38 -3.69 15.00
N THR A 347 3.65 -3.52 16.09
CA THR A 347 4.16 -3.79 17.43
C THR A 347 4.50 -5.26 17.66
N MET A 348 3.73 -6.20 17.09
CA MET A 348 4.03 -7.64 17.24
C MET A 348 5.31 -8.02 16.52
N SER A 349 5.46 -7.63 15.26
CA SER A 349 6.63 -7.98 14.44
C SER A 349 7.90 -7.27 14.88
N GLN A 350 7.80 -6.05 15.40
CA GLN A 350 8.91 -5.30 15.99
C GLN A 350 9.31 -5.82 17.38
N ASN A 351 8.48 -6.67 18.00
CA ASN A 351 8.77 -7.34 19.25
C ASN A 351 8.84 -8.86 19.04
N ILE A 352 9.98 -9.32 18.51
CA ILE A 352 10.22 -10.73 18.16
C ILE A 352 9.88 -11.70 19.29
N SER A 353 10.23 -11.39 20.54
CA SER A 353 9.90 -12.27 21.68
C SER A 353 8.39 -12.40 21.91
N LEU A 354 7.62 -11.34 21.67
CA LEU A 354 6.16 -11.38 21.74
C LEU A 354 5.57 -12.23 20.60
N MET A 355 6.09 -12.08 19.38
CA MET A 355 5.71 -12.89 18.23
C MET A 355 6.01 -14.38 18.45
N ASP A 356 7.22 -14.73 18.92
CA ASP A 356 7.61 -16.12 19.20
C ASP A 356 6.68 -16.76 20.25
N ASN A 357 6.35 -16.01 21.31
CA ASN A 357 5.41 -16.46 22.34
C ASN A 357 3.99 -16.67 21.78
N PHE A 358 3.54 -15.79 20.89
CA PHE A 358 2.25 -15.92 20.22
C PHE A 358 2.21 -17.17 19.33
N ILE A 359 3.24 -17.38 18.50
CA ILE A 359 3.38 -18.57 17.64
C ILE A 359 3.32 -19.85 18.48
N LYS A 360 4.12 -19.92 19.56
CA LYS A 360 4.13 -21.06 20.48
C LYS A 360 2.77 -21.32 21.11
N ALA A 361 2.04 -20.27 21.48
CA ALA A 361 0.70 -20.39 22.05
C ALA A 361 -0.36 -20.84 21.02
N CYS A 362 -0.25 -20.40 19.77
CA CYS A 362 -1.05 -20.94 18.66
C CYS A 362 -0.78 -22.43 18.44
N HIS A 363 0.49 -22.83 18.37
CA HIS A 363 0.89 -24.24 18.22
C HIS A 363 0.37 -25.12 19.36
N ALA A 364 0.38 -24.63 20.59
CA ALA A 364 -0.20 -25.35 21.74
C ALA A 364 -1.71 -25.63 21.58
N LYS A 365 -2.43 -24.84 20.78
CA LYS A 365 -3.83 -25.08 20.38
C LYS A 365 -3.99 -25.84 19.05
N GLY A 366 -2.89 -26.24 18.41
CA GLY A 366 -2.90 -26.86 17.08
C GLY A 366 -3.33 -25.90 15.97
N ILE A 367 -2.99 -24.61 16.12
CA ILE A 367 -3.21 -23.55 15.12
C ILE A 367 -1.87 -23.28 14.44
N ALA A 368 -1.81 -23.40 13.11
CA ALA A 368 -0.64 -23.03 12.34
C ALA A 368 -0.51 -21.50 12.22
N VAL A 369 0.70 -21.00 12.06
CA VAL A 369 0.98 -19.56 11.93
C VAL A 369 1.86 -19.29 10.72
N LYS A 370 1.40 -18.42 9.82
CA LYS A 370 2.18 -17.91 8.70
C LYS A 370 2.51 -16.43 8.90
N MET A 371 3.59 -16.00 8.25
CA MET A 371 3.95 -14.59 8.16
C MET A 371 3.44 -14.03 6.84
N SER A 372 2.59 -13.01 6.87
CA SER A 372 2.12 -12.31 5.67
C SER A 372 3.08 -11.18 5.30
N LEU A 373 3.52 -11.15 4.04
CA LEU A 373 4.39 -10.13 3.45
C LEU A 373 3.58 -9.23 2.51
N GLY A 374 3.81 -7.91 2.55
CA GLY A 374 3.19 -6.97 1.61
C GLY A 374 1.87 -6.37 2.10
N GLY A 375 0.77 -6.70 1.42
CA GLY A 375 -0.58 -6.13 1.58
C GLY A 375 -0.71 -4.71 1.05
N GLY A 376 -1.76 -4.00 1.45
CA GLY A 376 -1.95 -2.57 1.14
C GLY A 376 -0.71 -1.73 1.49
N GLY A 377 0.03 -2.14 2.53
CA GLY A 377 1.36 -1.64 2.93
C GLY A 377 2.47 -1.85 1.90
N GLY A 378 2.44 -2.95 1.14
CA GLY A 378 3.42 -3.31 0.11
C GLY A 378 3.52 -2.33 -1.06
N SER A 379 2.53 -1.47 -1.25
CA SER A 379 2.60 -0.32 -2.17
C SER A 379 3.39 0.87 -1.61
N TYR A 380 3.47 1.02 -0.28
CA TYR A 380 4.21 2.07 0.41
C TYR A 380 5.68 1.73 0.65
N ASP A 381 6.01 0.44 0.79
CA ASP A 381 7.32 0.01 1.31
C ASP A 381 8.21 -0.69 0.28
N ASN A 382 7.80 -0.75 -0.99
CA ASN A 382 8.57 -1.35 -2.07
C ASN A 382 8.96 -2.83 -1.83
N CYS A 383 8.22 -3.55 -0.97
CA CYS A 383 8.50 -4.94 -0.54
C CYS A 383 8.85 -5.85 -1.73
N TRP A 384 8.12 -5.73 -2.84
CA TRP A 384 8.35 -6.55 -4.02
C TRP A 384 9.46 -6.04 -4.94
N ASN A 385 9.77 -4.73 -4.93
CA ASN A 385 10.74 -4.11 -5.84
C ASN A 385 12.19 -4.44 -5.49
N VAL A 386 12.44 -4.98 -4.29
CA VAL A 386 13.79 -5.39 -3.86
C VAL A 386 14.24 -6.70 -4.52
N LEU A 387 13.30 -7.48 -5.09
CA LEU A 387 13.62 -8.73 -5.75
C LEU A 387 14.27 -8.47 -7.12
N THR A 388 15.35 -9.18 -7.37
CA THR A 388 16.05 -9.26 -8.66
C THR A 388 16.36 -10.71 -8.98
N ASN A 389 16.71 -11.00 -10.23
CA ASN A 389 17.17 -12.34 -10.62
C ASN A 389 18.39 -12.81 -9.79
N SER A 390 19.24 -11.89 -9.30
CA SER A 390 20.45 -12.25 -8.56
C SER A 390 20.21 -12.47 -7.07
N ASN A 391 19.14 -11.96 -6.47
CA ASN A 391 18.91 -12.03 -5.02
C ASN A 391 17.67 -12.84 -4.61
N VAL A 392 16.78 -13.21 -5.53
CA VAL A 392 15.51 -13.89 -5.20
C VAL A 392 15.71 -15.19 -4.41
N ALA A 393 16.72 -15.99 -4.75
CA ALA A 393 17.08 -17.19 -4.00
C ALA A 393 17.62 -16.86 -2.59
N GLY A 394 18.32 -15.73 -2.43
CA GLY A 394 18.76 -15.25 -1.13
C GLY A 394 17.59 -14.84 -0.23
N PHE A 395 16.57 -14.17 -0.80
CA PHE A 395 15.33 -13.86 -0.06
C PHE A 395 14.56 -15.12 0.31
N ALA A 396 14.49 -16.13 -0.57
CA ALA A 396 13.89 -17.42 -0.24
C ALA A 396 14.57 -18.07 0.97
N GLN A 397 15.92 -18.06 1.01
CA GLN A 397 16.68 -18.56 2.15
C GLN A 397 16.43 -17.74 3.42
N ALA A 398 16.37 -16.41 3.31
CA ALA A 398 16.10 -15.53 4.46
C ALA A 398 14.70 -15.77 5.05
N LEU A 399 13.67 -15.96 4.21
CA LEU A 399 12.32 -16.33 4.63
C LEU A 399 12.30 -17.70 5.32
N ALA A 400 12.97 -18.71 4.74
CA ALA A 400 13.06 -20.03 5.35
C ALA A 400 13.74 -19.96 6.73
N ASN A 401 14.86 -19.23 6.84
CA ASN A 401 15.57 -19.01 8.09
C ASN A 401 14.68 -18.32 9.12
N PHE A 402 13.89 -17.31 8.71
CA PHE A 402 12.93 -16.64 9.58
C PHE A 402 11.90 -17.62 10.11
N CYS A 403 11.29 -18.44 9.25
CA CYS A 403 10.35 -19.47 9.68
C CYS A 403 10.97 -20.46 10.68
N TYR A 404 12.19 -20.94 10.43
CA TYR A 404 12.88 -21.83 11.37
C TYR A 404 13.21 -21.16 12.71
N LEU A 405 13.70 -19.92 12.69
CA LEU A 405 14.14 -19.21 13.89
C LEU A 405 12.97 -18.89 14.81
N HIS A 406 11.83 -18.50 14.23
CA HIS A 406 10.65 -18.03 14.98
C HIS A 406 9.54 -19.08 15.10
N GLY A 407 9.72 -20.26 14.49
CA GLY A 407 8.75 -21.33 14.49
C GLY A 407 7.51 -21.06 13.64
N ALA A 408 7.58 -20.17 12.64
CA ALA A 408 6.47 -19.98 11.71
C ALA A 408 6.32 -21.18 10.76
N ASP A 409 5.08 -21.54 10.42
CA ASP A 409 4.74 -22.66 9.55
C ASP A 409 4.84 -22.32 8.06
N GLY A 410 5.03 -21.05 7.70
CA GLY A 410 5.10 -20.64 6.31
C GLY A 410 4.96 -19.14 6.06
N ILE A 411 4.77 -18.80 4.79
CA ILE A 411 4.67 -17.42 4.30
C ILE A 411 3.38 -17.25 3.49
N ASP A 412 2.72 -16.12 3.74
CA ASP A 412 1.62 -15.59 2.94
C ASP A 412 2.15 -14.41 2.11
N PHE A 413 1.97 -14.48 0.79
CA PHE A 413 2.44 -13.48 -0.15
C PHE A 413 1.26 -12.58 -0.52
N ASP A 414 1.12 -11.43 0.13
CA ASP A 414 0.02 -10.51 -0.09
C ASP A 414 0.40 -9.43 -1.12
N VAL A 415 0.17 -9.76 -2.40
CA VAL A 415 0.72 -9.01 -3.54
C VAL A 415 -0.32 -8.03 -4.10
N GLU A 416 -0.31 -6.80 -3.59
CA GLU A 416 -1.30 -5.77 -3.97
C GLU A 416 -0.72 -4.61 -4.80
N ASN A 417 0.55 -4.65 -5.19
CA ASN A 417 1.25 -3.51 -5.81
C ASN A 417 1.18 -3.45 -7.34
N PHE A 418 0.62 -4.46 -8.01
CA PHE A 418 0.53 -4.54 -9.47
C PHE A 418 -0.86 -4.13 -9.96
N THR A 419 -0.92 -3.31 -11.01
CA THR A 419 -2.21 -2.82 -11.54
C THR A 419 -2.71 -3.59 -12.76
N SER A 420 -1.87 -4.39 -13.41
CA SER A 420 -2.24 -5.25 -14.54
C SER A 420 -1.23 -6.38 -14.77
N ALA A 421 -1.59 -7.36 -15.61
CA ALA A 421 -0.67 -8.40 -16.05
C ALA A 421 0.55 -7.84 -16.83
N GLN A 422 0.44 -6.61 -17.34
CA GLN A 422 1.50 -5.91 -18.06
C GLN A 422 2.30 -4.96 -17.15
N ASP A 423 1.84 -4.70 -15.93
CA ASP A 423 2.58 -3.90 -14.95
C ASP A 423 3.74 -4.72 -14.37
N ARG A 424 4.94 -4.52 -14.91
CA ARG A 424 6.18 -5.18 -14.46
C ARG A 424 6.05 -6.72 -14.41
N PRO A 425 5.73 -7.39 -15.52
CA PRO A 425 5.54 -8.85 -15.56
C PRO A 425 6.77 -9.64 -15.10
N ALA A 426 7.98 -9.10 -15.32
CA ALA A 426 9.21 -9.69 -14.80
C ALA A 426 9.25 -9.69 -13.26
N GLN A 427 8.75 -8.62 -12.61
CA GLN A 427 8.66 -8.54 -11.15
C GLN A 427 7.63 -9.52 -10.60
N GLN A 428 6.48 -9.66 -11.28
CA GLN A 428 5.46 -10.67 -10.95
C GLN A 428 6.07 -12.08 -11.02
N ALA A 429 6.85 -12.38 -12.07
CA ALA A 429 7.56 -13.65 -12.19
C ALA A 429 8.60 -13.86 -11.07
N LEU A 430 9.30 -12.80 -10.62
CA LEU A 430 10.23 -12.90 -9.49
C LEU A 430 9.54 -13.26 -8.17
N VAL A 431 8.31 -12.77 -7.92
CA VAL A 431 7.50 -13.22 -6.78
C VAL A 431 7.20 -14.72 -6.90
N GLY A 432 6.84 -15.19 -8.10
CA GLY A 432 6.65 -16.62 -8.35
C GLY A 432 7.91 -17.46 -8.11
N MET A 433 9.07 -16.96 -8.54
CA MET A 433 10.36 -17.61 -8.27
C MET A 433 10.66 -17.67 -6.77
N LEU A 434 10.38 -16.60 -6.02
CA LEU A 434 10.53 -16.56 -4.57
C LEU A 434 9.70 -17.65 -3.88
N ILE A 435 8.42 -17.80 -4.25
CA ILE A 435 7.52 -18.85 -3.72
C ILE A 435 8.12 -20.24 -3.98
N LYS A 436 8.54 -20.50 -5.22
CA LYS A 436 9.14 -21.77 -5.62
C LYS A 436 10.43 -22.08 -4.87
N ASP A 437 11.34 -21.14 -4.81
CA ASP A 437 12.64 -21.34 -4.17
C ASP A 437 12.49 -21.54 -2.66
N PHE A 438 11.58 -20.78 -2.01
CA PHE A 438 11.23 -20.98 -0.60
C PHE A 438 10.67 -22.38 -0.34
N LYS A 439 9.74 -22.84 -1.18
CA LYS A 439 9.12 -24.17 -1.08
C LYS A 439 10.13 -25.30 -1.31
N ASN A 440 11.12 -25.10 -2.18
CA ASN A 440 12.18 -26.07 -2.44
C ASN A 440 13.13 -26.24 -1.24
N ILE A 441 13.33 -25.20 -0.43
CA ILE A 441 14.17 -25.27 0.79
C ILE A 441 13.50 -26.15 1.85
N ASN A 442 12.18 -26.02 2.02
CA ASN A 442 11.40 -26.86 2.91
C ASN A 442 9.98 -27.10 2.36
N PRO A 443 9.71 -28.29 1.79
CA PRO A 443 8.40 -28.62 1.24
C PRO A 443 7.24 -28.58 2.26
N ASN A 444 7.55 -28.68 3.56
CA ASN A 444 6.56 -28.64 4.63
C ASN A 444 6.12 -27.22 5.01
N PHE A 445 6.88 -26.18 4.63
CA PHE A 445 6.43 -24.81 4.83
C PHE A 445 5.23 -24.51 3.96
N GLN A 446 4.22 -23.89 4.55
CA GLN A 446 3.03 -23.46 3.85
C GLN A 446 3.30 -22.19 3.04
N THR A 447 2.69 -22.11 1.88
CA THR A 447 2.77 -20.97 0.97
C THR A 447 1.37 -20.59 0.51
N SER A 448 1.08 -19.29 0.58
CA SER A 448 -0.18 -18.77 0.08
C SER A 448 -0.01 -17.44 -0.63
N LEU A 449 -0.96 -17.11 -1.50
CA LEU A 449 -0.95 -15.89 -2.29
C LEU A 449 -2.31 -15.21 -2.11
N CYS A 450 -2.32 -13.93 -1.81
CA CYS A 450 -3.54 -13.14 -1.80
C CYS A 450 -3.75 -12.47 -3.15
N THR A 451 -5.02 -12.40 -3.56
CA THR A 451 -5.45 -11.65 -4.74
C THR A 451 -6.78 -10.97 -4.46
N ASN A 452 -7.01 -9.84 -5.12
CA ASN A 452 -8.33 -9.22 -5.15
C ASN A 452 -9.35 -10.12 -5.86
N ALA A 453 -10.61 -10.03 -5.45
CA ALA A 453 -11.64 -10.96 -5.91
C ALA A 453 -12.03 -10.83 -7.37
N GLY A 454 -12.08 -9.61 -7.93
CA GLY A 454 -12.55 -9.36 -9.29
C GLY A 454 -12.02 -10.37 -10.33
N PHE A 455 -12.93 -11.02 -11.06
CA PHE A 455 -12.59 -12.03 -12.05
C PHE A 455 -13.27 -11.75 -13.40
N GLY A 456 -12.55 -11.95 -14.49
CA GLY A 456 -13.02 -11.72 -15.86
C GLY A 456 -12.20 -10.67 -16.62
N PRO A 457 -12.60 -10.31 -17.85
CA PRO A 457 -11.79 -9.49 -18.76
C PRO A 457 -11.60 -8.04 -18.29
N TYR A 458 -12.43 -7.57 -17.36
CA TYR A 458 -12.37 -6.22 -16.81
C TYR A 458 -11.51 -6.12 -15.55
N TYR A 459 -11.03 -7.25 -15.03
CA TYR A 459 -10.23 -7.30 -13.82
C TYR A 459 -8.79 -7.74 -14.13
N PRO A 460 -7.78 -7.01 -13.63
CA PRO A 460 -6.38 -7.31 -13.95
C PRO A 460 -5.84 -8.55 -13.21
N TRP A 461 -6.49 -8.94 -12.12
CA TRP A 461 -5.98 -9.88 -11.13
C TRP A 461 -5.66 -11.28 -11.67
N PRO A 462 -6.49 -11.90 -12.53
CA PRO A 462 -6.19 -13.23 -13.06
C PRO A 462 -4.87 -13.29 -13.84
N GLY A 463 -4.56 -12.26 -14.62
CA GLY A 463 -3.31 -12.21 -15.38
C GLY A 463 -2.08 -11.98 -14.50
N ILE A 464 -2.20 -11.19 -13.43
CA ILE A 464 -1.13 -11.00 -12.43
C ILE A 464 -0.84 -12.34 -11.73
N VAL A 465 -1.87 -12.99 -11.20
CA VAL A 465 -1.72 -14.30 -10.54
C VAL A 465 -1.16 -15.34 -11.51
N GLN A 466 -1.59 -15.33 -12.78
CA GLN A 466 -1.04 -16.24 -13.78
C GLN A 466 0.47 -16.04 -14.01
N ASN A 467 0.95 -14.81 -14.09
CA ASN A 467 2.39 -14.53 -14.23
C ASN A 467 3.18 -15.06 -13.02
N ILE A 468 2.67 -14.83 -11.80
CA ILE A 468 3.28 -15.31 -10.55
C ILE A 468 3.31 -16.85 -10.53
N LEU A 469 2.16 -17.51 -10.75
CA LEU A 469 2.05 -18.96 -10.60
C LEU A 469 2.75 -19.75 -11.71
N ASN A 470 2.84 -19.20 -12.92
CA ASN A 470 3.66 -19.78 -13.97
C ASN A 470 5.14 -19.88 -13.54
N ALA A 471 5.68 -18.85 -12.88
CA ALA A 471 7.04 -18.85 -12.37
C ALA A 471 7.22 -19.69 -11.08
N ALA A 472 6.13 -19.86 -10.31
CA ALA A 472 6.08 -20.72 -9.13
C ALA A 472 5.91 -22.22 -9.44
N THR A 473 5.61 -22.57 -10.69
CA THR A 473 5.38 -23.96 -11.11
C THR A 473 6.66 -24.62 -11.60
N THR A 474 6.92 -25.83 -11.12
CA THR A 474 7.99 -26.70 -11.62
C THR A 474 7.40 -27.79 -12.52
N THR A 475 8.20 -28.26 -13.48
CA THR A 475 7.86 -29.41 -14.32
C THR A 475 8.88 -30.51 -14.07
N ALA A 476 8.44 -31.65 -13.52
CA ALA A 476 9.32 -32.79 -13.32
C ALA A 476 9.72 -33.39 -14.67
N LEU A 477 11.02 -33.33 -15.03
CA LEU A 477 11.53 -33.78 -16.33
C LEU A 477 11.13 -35.22 -16.68
N ALA A 478 11.12 -36.11 -15.69
CA ALA A 478 10.85 -37.53 -15.90
C ALA A 478 9.38 -37.85 -16.23
N THR A 479 8.43 -37.01 -15.78
CA THR A 479 6.98 -37.29 -15.91
C THR A 479 6.22 -36.20 -16.65
N ASN A 480 6.88 -35.09 -16.97
CA ASN A 480 6.28 -33.86 -17.45
C ASN A 480 5.15 -33.32 -16.53
N LYS A 481 5.09 -33.80 -15.27
CA LYS A 481 4.08 -33.39 -14.30
C LYS A 481 4.41 -31.99 -13.81
N LYS A 482 3.47 -31.07 -13.98
CA LYS A 482 3.52 -29.73 -13.39
C LYS A 482 3.13 -29.79 -11.92
N THR A 483 3.90 -29.11 -11.07
CA THR A 483 3.58 -28.95 -9.64
C THR A 483 3.77 -27.48 -9.27
N CYS A 484 2.68 -26.83 -8.87
CA CYS A 484 2.71 -25.47 -8.36
C CYS A 484 3.29 -25.49 -6.94
N ALA A 485 4.25 -24.62 -6.65
CA ALA A 485 4.81 -24.49 -5.31
C ALA A 485 3.84 -23.87 -4.30
N LEU A 486 2.76 -23.22 -4.77
CA LEU A 486 1.75 -22.58 -3.95
C LEU A 486 0.77 -23.60 -3.36
N ASP A 487 0.56 -23.59 -2.05
CA ASP A 487 -0.40 -24.50 -1.40
C ASP A 487 -1.83 -23.96 -1.46
N ARG A 488 -2.01 -22.64 -1.36
CA ARG A 488 -3.31 -21.99 -1.18
C ARG A 488 -3.42 -20.63 -1.86
N LEU A 489 -4.57 -20.34 -2.48
CA LEU A 489 -4.91 -19.01 -2.99
C LEU A 489 -5.97 -18.38 -2.08
N TYR A 490 -5.70 -17.20 -1.55
CA TYR A 490 -6.66 -16.37 -0.83
C TYR A 490 -7.25 -15.32 -1.78
N ILE A 491 -8.58 -15.18 -1.74
CA ILE A 491 -9.29 -14.26 -2.60
C ILE A 491 -10.01 -13.23 -1.71
N MET A 492 -9.61 -11.97 -1.81
CA MET A 492 -10.09 -10.86 -0.98
C MET A 492 -11.48 -10.37 -1.45
N SER A 493 -12.51 -11.14 -1.12
CA SER A 493 -13.90 -10.92 -1.55
C SER A 493 -14.69 -10.05 -0.58
N TYR A 494 -14.38 -8.77 -0.49
CA TYR A 494 -14.83 -7.92 0.64
C TYR A 494 -15.92 -6.90 0.32
N PHE A 495 -16.03 -6.44 -0.92
CA PHE A 495 -16.62 -5.12 -1.19
C PHE A 495 -17.90 -5.16 -2.03
N ASN A 496 -18.22 -6.29 -2.67
CA ASN A 496 -19.29 -6.36 -3.66
C ASN A 496 -20.47 -7.19 -3.17
N SER A 497 -21.52 -7.29 -3.97
CA SER A 497 -22.68 -8.11 -3.59
C SER A 497 -22.29 -9.57 -3.42
N LEU A 498 -23.01 -10.30 -2.58
CA LEU A 498 -22.77 -11.74 -2.37
C LEU A 498 -22.74 -12.52 -3.69
N SER A 499 -23.65 -12.21 -4.61
CA SER A 499 -23.73 -12.89 -5.91
C SER A 499 -22.50 -12.66 -6.78
N ASP A 500 -21.97 -11.43 -6.78
CA ASP A 500 -20.78 -11.08 -7.57
C ASP A 500 -19.54 -11.79 -7.00
N GLU A 501 -19.36 -11.70 -5.68
CA GLU A 501 -18.24 -12.34 -4.99
C GLU A 501 -18.26 -13.87 -5.21
N GLN A 502 -19.42 -14.51 -5.09
CA GLN A 502 -19.57 -15.95 -5.41
C GLN A 502 -19.21 -16.26 -6.87
N GLY A 503 -19.65 -15.42 -7.81
CA GLY A 503 -19.33 -15.57 -9.23
C GLY A 503 -17.83 -15.52 -9.50
N TRP A 504 -17.13 -14.58 -8.86
CA TRP A 504 -15.69 -14.45 -9.01
C TRP A 504 -14.91 -15.59 -8.36
N ILE A 505 -15.28 -16.03 -7.16
CA ILE A 505 -14.65 -17.18 -6.51
C ILE A 505 -14.77 -18.43 -7.38
N ASN A 506 -15.91 -18.67 -8.04
CA ASN A 506 -16.06 -19.77 -8.98
C ASN A 506 -15.10 -19.64 -10.17
N GLY A 507 -14.98 -18.44 -10.76
CA GLY A 507 -14.04 -18.17 -11.85
C GLY A 507 -12.59 -18.45 -11.46
N TRP A 508 -12.18 -18.00 -10.27
CA TRP A 508 -10.87 -18.33 -9.71
C TRP A 508 -10.68 -19.84 -9.52
N ALA A 509 -11.64 -20.53 -8.91
CA ALA A 509 -11.56 -21.96 -8.68
C ALA A 509 -11.41 -22.74 -10.00
N ASP A 510 -12.17 -22.37 -11.03
CA ASP A 510 -12.08 -22.99 -12.35
C ASP A 510 -10.72 -22.74 -13.01
N MET A 511 -10.21 -21.51 -12.97
CA MET A 511 -8.88 -21.18 -13.50
C MET A 511 -7.78 -21.95 -12.76
N MET A 512 -7.84 -21.99 -11.44
CA MET A 512 -6.82 -22.62 -10.60
C MET A 512 -6.82 -24.14 -10.74
N LYS A 513 -8.00 -24.76 -10.83
CA LYS A 513 -8.14 -26.18 -11.13
C LYS A 513 -7.58 -26.52 -12.51
N THR A 514 -7.96 -25.75 -13.53
CA THR A 514 -7.58 -26.00 -14.92
C THR A 514 -6.09 -25.83 -15.16
N ASN A 515 -5.50 -24.76 -14.64
CA ASN A 515 -4.11 -24.39 -14.96
C ASN A 515 -3.08 -24.97 -13.99
N TYR A 516 -3.47 -25.21 -12.73
CA TYR A 516 -2.53 -25.57 -11.66
C TYR A 516 -2.95 -26.80 -10.85
N GLY A 517 -4.08 -27.43 -11.18
CA GLY A 517 -4.54 -28.66 -10.52
C GLY A 517 -5.05 -28.45 -9.09
N PHE A 518 -5.45 -27.22 -8.73
CA PHE A 518 -5.95 -26.93 -7.38
C PHE A 518 -7.27 -27.65 -7.10
N THR A 519 -7.41 -28.12 -5.87
CA THR A 519 -8.68 -28.60 -5.32
C THR A 519 -9.46 -27.43 -4.71
N PRO A 520 -10.79 -27.57 -4.50
CA PRO A 520 -11.57 -26.56 -3.78
C PRO A 520 -10.96 -26.19 -2.41
N ALA A 521 -10.42 -27.16 -1.67
CA ALA A 521 -9.81 -26.92 -0.36
C ALA A 521 -8.60 -25.96 -0.39
N GLN A 522 -7.95 -25.78 -1.54
CA GLN A 522 -6.83 -24.86 -1.74
C GLN A 522 -7.27 -23.44 -2.13
N ILE A 523 -8.55 -23.24 -2.43
CA ILE A 523 -9.14 -21.93 -2.69
C ILE A 523 -9.75 -21.43 -1.40
N THR A 524 -9.45 -20.19 -1.03
CA THR A 524 -9.88 -19.60 0.23
C THR A 524 -10.67 -18.32 -0.01
N VAL A 525 -11.92 -18.33 0.47
CA VAL A 525 -12.82 -17.18 0.41
C VAL A 525 -12.47 -16.22 1.53
N GLY A 526 -12.01 -15.03 1.18
CA GLY A 526 -11.80 -13.93 2.12
C GLY A 526 -13.13 -13.33 2.55
N LEU A 527 -13.35 -13.28 3.85
CA LEU A 527 -14.56 -12.75 4.46
C LEU A 527 -14.19 -11.49 5.24
N ASN A 528 -14.83 -10.37 4.94
CA ASN A 528 -14.60 -9.14 5.70
C ASN A 528 -15.59 -9.02 6.86
N SER A 529 -15.09 -8.90 8.09
CA SER A 529 -15.93 -8.74 9.28
C SER A 529 -16.73 -7.44 9.32
N GLU A 530 -16.27 -6.43 8.59
CA GLU A 530 -16.80 -5.06 8.59
C GLU A 530 -17.62 -4.76 7.34
N THR A 531 -17.78 -5.72 6.43
CA THR A 531 -18.55 -5.50 5.21
C THR A 531 -20.04 -5.36 5.49
N THR A 532 -20.66 -4.42 4.79
CA THR A 532 -22.12 -4.25 4.74
C THR A 532 -22.69 -4.74 3.41
N SER A 533 -21.85 -5.17 2.47
CA SER A 533 -22.24 -5.56 1.12
C SER A 533 -22.89 -6.95 1.05
N TYR A 534 -22.68 -7.80 2.06
CA TYR A 534 -23.26 -9.14 2.14
C TYR A 534 -23.33 -9.69 3.57
N ASP A 535 -24.11 -10.76 3.77
CA ASP A 535 -24.10 -11.57 4.99
C ASP A 535 -22.90 -12.53 4.99
N VAL A 536 -21.94 -12.28 5.89
CA VAL A 536 -20.71 -13.07 6.04
C VAL A 536 -20.99 -14.55 6.33
N ASN A 537 -22.02 -14.86 7.12
CA ASN A 537 -22.37 -16.25 7.45
C ASN A 537 -22.98 -16.96 6.25
N ALA A 538 -23.83 -16.27 5.48
CA ALA A 538 -24.37 -16.81 4.23
C ALA A 538 -23.25 -17.12 3.24
N PHE A 539 -22.22 -16.26 3.16
CA PHE A 539 -21.08 -16.50 2.29
C PHE A 539 -20.20 -17.65 2.77
N ALA A 540 -19.92 -17.72 4.08
CA ALA A 540 -19.18 -18.84 4.69
C ALA A 540 -19.88 -20.19 4.48
N LYS A 541 -21.21 -20.22 4.64
CA LYS A 541 -22.03 -21.42 4.37
C LYS A 541 -21.94 -21.84 2.90
N TRP A 542 -22.07 -20.89 1.99
CA TRP A 542 -21.90 -21.15 0.57
C TRP A 542 -20.50 -21.73 0.27
N ALA A 543 -19.44 -21.14 0.83
CA ALA A 543 -18.06 -21.63 0.66
C ALA A 543 -17.92 -23.07 1.15
N GLY A 544 -18.52 -23.41 2.30
CA GLY A 544 -18.59 -24.77 2.83
C GLY A 544 -19.29 -25.76 1.91
N SER A 545 -20.42 -25.37 1.33
CA SER A 545 -21.13 -26.21 0.35
C SER A 545 -20.32 -26.51 -0.92
N LYS A 546 -19.29 -25.70 -1.21
CA LYS A 546 -18.36 -25.87 -2.33
C LYS A 546 -17.05 -26.57 -1.95
N GLY A 547 -16.83 -26.80 -0.65
CA GLY A 547 -15.57 -27.34 -0.13
C GLY A 547 -14.39 -26.36 -0.23
N PHE A 548 -14.67 -25.06 -0.36
CA PHE A 548 -13.64 -24.03 -0.28
C PHE A 548 -13.18 -23.83 1.16
N SER A 549 -12.02 -23.24 1.38
CA SER A 549 -11.62 -22.76 2.70
C SER A 549 -12.16 -21.35 2.96
N THR A 550 -12.08 -20.86 4.19
CA THR A 550 -12.44 -19.46 4.51
C THR A 550 -11.33 -18.77 5.30
N ALA A 551 -11.25 -17.45 5.16
CA ALA A 551 -10.32 -16.62 5.90
C ALA A 551 -10.99 -15.31 6.32
N VAL A 552 -10.99 -14.99 7.61
CA VAL A 552 -11.58 -13.74 8.11
C VAL A 552 -10.55 -12.62 8.09
N TRP A 553 -10.88 -11.49 7.46
CA TRP A 553 -10.15 -10.23 7.50
C TRP A 553 -10.99 -9.12 8.16
N PRO A 554 -10.43 -8.36 9.10
CA PRO A 554 -9.32 -8.72 9.99
C PRO A 554 -9.82 -9.37 11.29
N TYR A 555 -8.95 -10.15 11.96
CA TYR A 555 -9.09 -10.38 13.40
C TYR A 555 -8.53 -9.18 14.16
N ASN A 556 -9.36 -8.54 14.98
CA ASN A 556 -8.99 -7.35 15.74
C ASN A 556 -8.85 -7.69 17.23
N PRO A 557 -7.61 -7.79 17.76
CA PRO A 557 -7.35 -8.08 19.17
C PRO A 557 -8.05 -7.17 20.17
N ALA A 558 -8.26 -5.89 19.85
CA ALA A 558 -8.92 -4.93 20.74
C ALA A 558 -10.38 -5.29 21.02
N ILE A 559 -11.00 -6.06 20.13
CA ILE A 559 -12.39 -6.53 20.21
C ILE A 559 -12.45 -8.05 20.06
N SER A 560 -11.47 -8.74 20.66
CA SER A 560 -11.25 -10.19 20.52
C SER A 560 -12.49 -11.05 20.80
N ALA A 561 -13.37 -10.64 21.72
CA ALA A 561 -14.64 -11.32 21.96
C ALA A 561 -15.55 -11.31 20.72
N GLN A 562 -15.72 -10.14 20.09
CA GLN A 562 -16.48 -10.02 18.83
C GLN A 562 -15.79 -10.78 17.69
N SER A 563 -14.46 -10.67 17.55
CA SER A 563 -13.72 -11.40 16.51
C SER A 563 -13.78 -12.93 16.70
N ASN A 564 -13.74 -13.43 17.94
CA ASN A 564 -13.96 -14.85 18.25
C ASN A 564 -15.41 -15.28 17.98
N GLN A 565 -16.39 -14.44 18.28
CA GLN A 565 -17.78 -14.73 17.93
C GLN A 565 -17.95 -14.87 16.42
N LEU A 566 -17.36 -13.96 15.64
CA LEU A 566 -17.43 -14.00 14.18
C LEU A 566 -16.74 -15.24 13.60
N THR A 567 -15.50 -15.51 13.97
CA THR A 567 -14.74 -16.69 13.49
C THR A 567 -15.44 -18.00 13.83
N ASN A 568 -16.02 -18.12 15.03
CA ASN A 568 -16.85 -19.27 15.39
C ASN A 568 -18.16 -19.34 14.59
N SER A 569 -18.81 -18.20 14.33
CA SER A 569 -20.02 -18.13 13.50
C SER A 569 -19.74 -18.59 12.07
N VAL A 570 -18.64 -18.11 11.48
CA VAL A 570 -18.15 -18.54 10.17
C VAL A 570 -17.88 -20.04 10.15
N LEU A 571 -17.16 -20.57 11.15
CA LEU A 571 -16.89 -22.01 11.28
C LEU A 571 -18.18 -22.84 11.39
N ASN A 572 -19.18 -22.35 12.12
CA ASN A 572 -20.46 -23.04 12.28
C ASN A 572 -21.29 -23.00 11.00
N ALA A 573 -21.37 -21.84 10.34
CA ALA A 573 -22.06 -21.68 9.06
C ALA A 573 -21.41 -22.54 7.98
N TYR A 574 -20.08 -22.62 7.96
CA TYR A 574 -19.31 -23.48 7.06
C TYR A 574 -19.69 -24.97 7.18
N LYS A 575 -20.00 -25.43 8.40
CA LYS A 575 -20.33 -26.84 8.69
C LYS A 575 -21.80 -27.18 8.44
N SER A 576 -22.68 -26.19 8.28
CA SER A 576 -24.13 -26.34 8.09
C SER A 576 -24.54 -26.40 6.63
#